data_AF-A0A380CVE7-F1
#
_entry.id   AF-A0A380CVE7-F1
#
_cell.length_a   1.000
_cell.length_b   1.000
_cell.length_c   1.000
_cell.angle_alpha   90.00
_cell.angle_beta   90.00
_cell.angle_gamma   90.00
#
_symmetry.space_group_name_H-M   'P 1'
#
loop_
_entity.id
_entity.type
_entity.pdbx_description
1 polymer ?
#
loop_
_entity_poly.entity_id
_entity_poly.type
_entity_poly.pdbx_seq_one_letter_code
_entity_poly.pdbx_strand_id
1 'polypeptide(L)'
;MNDLAVPTNDSNGYSMFVQQNATSTDEQIALASNKNTEIFRIAPSIIPLELDLNMFFSETDLPHVKAQSNGVRSGYYSAAFLLQRILADRLDVDPTEIEIADISMKVLEDGTNRRIAEIILTDELPNGSGFVRFLYNDFQNILSEAMEPSNMNSYLGKIHSQIHQTKCDDACYDCLKVYRNMNYHSLLDWRLGLSMLRVMNDSTFVCGADGNFNFVELQDWLAFAKELRNGFAQSFGFSHTAEIKGLPTIKFGKNQKHIIMIVHPFWDLRNIREANWLAETKAEIDEYVAQSGGCISIIDTFNLHRRPGWCYERLVIR
;
A
#
# COMPACT_ATOMS: atom_id res chain seq x y z
N MET A 1 -32.76 -7.51 -7.45
CA MET A 1 -33.73 -7.47 -6.33
C MET A 1 -34.71 -8.65 -6.32
N ASN A 2 -34.54 -9.70 -7.16
CA ASN A 2 -35.47 -10.85 -7.14
C ASN A 2 -35.23 -11.85 -5.99
N ASP A 3 -34.11 -11.75 -5.26
CA ASP A 3 -33.75 -12.69 -4.19
C ASP A 3 -34.35 -12.35 -2.81
N LEU A 4 -35.07 -11.23 -2.68
CA LEU A 4 -35.68 -10.79 -1.41
C LEU A 4 -37.15 -11.22 -1.25
N ALA A 5 -37.72 -11.90 -2.24
CA ALA A 5 -39.13 -12.33 -2.25
C ALA A 5 -39.34 -13.72 -1.58
N VAL A 6 -38.57 -14.04 -0.54
CA VAL A 6 -38.74 -15.28 0.23
C VAL A 6 -39.39 -14.95 1.57
N PRO A 7 -40.46 -15.65 1.99
CA PRO A 7 -41.12 -15.39 3.26
C PRO A 7 -40.17 -15.67 4.42
N THR A 8 -39.80 -14.63 5.17
CA THR A 8 -39.10 -14.75 6.44
C THR A 8 -40.12 -14.88 7.56
N ASN A 9 -40.30 -16.10 8.08
CA ASN A 9 -41.08 -16.33 9.29
C ASN A 9 -40.18 -16.07 10.50
N ASP A 10 -40.50 -15.04 11.28
CA ASP A 10 -39.87 -14.86 12.59
C ASP A 10 -40.58 -15.76 13.62
N SER A 11 -39.81 -16.27 14.59
CA SER A 11 -40.24 -17.23 15.60
C SER A 11 -41.27 -16.68 16.60
N ASN A 12 -41.64 -15.41 16.48
CA ASN A 12 -42.63 -14.70 17.29
C ASN A 12 -44.01 -14.53 16.62
N GLY A 13 -44.28 -15.21 15.50
CA GLY A 13 -45.62 -15.25 14.89
C GLY A 13 -45.99 -14.06 14.00
N TYR A 14 -45.04 -13.18 13.70
CA TYR A 14 -45.19 -12.13 12.69
C TYR A 14 -44.47 -12.52 11.40
N SER A 15 -45.08 -12.22 10.26
CA SER A 15 -44.49 -12.44 8.93
C SER A 15 -44.55 -11.15 8.11
N MET A 16 -43.49 -10.90 7.33
CA MET A 16 -43.40 -9.79 6.38
C MET A 16 -43.46 -10.36 4.97
N PHE A 17 -44.37 -9.83 4.15
CA PHE A 17 -44.48 -10.17 2.73
C PHE A 17 -44.13 -8.93 1.92
N VAL A 18 -42.97 -8.94 1.26
CA VAL A 18 -42.60 -7.90 0.30
C VAL A 18 -43.20 -8.30 -1.05
N GLN A 19 -44.31 -7.67 -1.43
CA GLN A 19 -44.96 -7.88 -2.71
C GLN A 19 -44.59 -6.75 -3.66
N GLN A 20 -43.92 -7.07 -4.76
CA GLN A 20 -43.61 -6.09 -5.81
C GLN A 20 -44.93 -5.60 -6.44
N ASN A 21 -45.15 -4.30 -6.44
CA ASN A 21 -46.36 -3.72 -7.01
C ASN A 21 -46.23 -3.78 -8.54
N ALA A 22 -47.09 -4.53 -9.23
CA ALA A 22 -46.94 -4.77 -10.68
C ALA A 22 -47.02 -3.49 -11.55
N THR A 23 -47.46 -2.38 -10.97
CA THR A 23 -47.55 -1.05 -11.59
C THR A 23 -46.48 -0.07 -11.11
N SER A 24 -45.55 -0.46 -10.22
CA SER A 24 -44.49 0.44 -9.76
C SER A 24 -43.40 0.58 -10.82
N THR A 25 -43.08 1.82 -11.17
CA THR A 25 -41.90 2.17 -11.95
C THR A 25 -40.69 2.26 -11.03
N ASP A 26 -39.57 1.64 -11.41
CA ASP A 26 -38.31 1.81 -10.70
C ASP A 26 -37.86 3.28 -10.79
N GLU A 27 -37.70 3.93 -9.64
CA GLU A 27 -37.14 5.28 -9.56
C GLU A 27 -35.65 5.21 -9.20
N GLN A 28 -34.80 5.84 -10.01
CA GLN A 28 -33.42 6.09 -9.63
C GLN A 28 -33.37 7.32 -8.71
N ILE A 29 -33.19 7.07 -7.42
CA ILE A 29 -33.03 8.12 -6.41
C ILE A 29 -31.54 8.20 -6.06
N ALA A 30 -30.94 9.36 -6.27
CA ALA A 30 -29.61 9.68 -5.75
C ALA A 30 -29.77 10.54 -4.49
N LEU A 31 -29.22 10.07 -3.37
CA LEU A 31 -29.10 10.85 -2.15
C LEU A 31 -27.76 11.60 -2.18
N ALA A 32 -27.80 12.91 -2.05
CA ALA A 32 -26.61 13.75 -1.95
C ALA A 32 -26.70 14.64 -0.71
N SER A 33 -25.59 14.78 -0.01
CA SER A 33 -25.40 15.77 1.05
C SER A 33 -24.30 16.72 0.62
N ASN A 34 -24.56 18.03 0.67
CA ASN A 34 -23.55 19.03 0.32
C ASN A 34 -22.78 19.43 1.59
N LYS A 35 -21.45 19.33 1.53
CA LYS A 35 -20.52 19.81 2.54
C LYS A 35 -19.59 20.85 1.90
N ASN A 36 -19.76 22.11 2.26
CA ASN A 36 -18.81 23.17 1.90
C ASN A 36 -17.67 23.16 2.93
N THR A 37 -16.50 22.69 2.55
CA THR A 37 -15.30 22.63 3.40
C THR A 37 -14.04 22.84 2.57
N GLU A 38 -12.91 23.06 3.24
CA GLU A 38 -11.60 23.17 2.61
C GLU A 38 -11.09 21.79 2.20
N ILE A 39 -10.33 21.73 1.10
CA ILE A 39 -9.82 20.48 0.52
C ILE A 39 -8.31 20.62 0.30
N PHE A 40 -7.55 19.64 0.78
CA PHE A 40 -6.14 19.46 0.46
C PHE A 40 -5.99 18.22 -0.43
N ARG A 41 -5.26 18.37 -1.55
CA ARG A 41 -5.03 17.30 -2.52
C ARG A 41 -3.53 17.13 -2.72
N ILE A 42 -3.05 15.90 -2.65
CA ILE A 42 -1.64 15.61 -2.85
C ILE A 42 -1.39 14.36 -3.69
N ALA A 43 -0.47 14.51 -4.63
CA ALA A 43 0.09 13.43 -5.43
C ALA A 43 1.57 13.74 -5.71
N PRO A 44 2.43 12.71 -5.89
CA PRO A 44 3.78 12.93 -6.40
C PRO A 44 3.73 13.59 -7.78
N SER A 45 4.55 14.61 -7.99
CA SER A 45 4.64 15.32 -9.28
C SER A 45 5.60 14.62 -10.25
N ILE A 46 6.62 13.95 -9.71
CA ILE A 46 7.62 13.19 -10.45
C ILE A 46 7.75 11.85 -9.73
N ILE A 47 7.81 10.75 -10.49
CA ILE A 47 8.06 9.41 -9.95
C ILE A 47 9.25 8.83 -10.71
N PRO A 48 10.29 8.35 -10.03
CA PRO A 48 11.38 7.62 -10.67
C PRO A 48 10.88 6.45 -11.53
N LEU A 49 11.64 6.06 -12.55
CA LEU A 49 11.23 4.99 -13.46
C LEU A 49 11.36 3.59 -12.85
N GLU A 50 12.06 3.49 -11.73
CA GLU A 50 12.19 2.33 -10.86
C GLU A 50 10.91 1.99 -10.10
N LEU A 51 9.98 2.93 -10.00
CA LEU A 51 8.78 2.80 -9.17
C LEU A 51 7.50 2.72 -10.01
N ASP A 52 6.61 1.80 -9.63
CA ASP A 52 5.22 1.73 -10.08
C ASP A 52 4.30 2.01 -8.88
N LEU A 53 3.78 3.23 -8.82
CA LEU A 53 2.83 3.67 -7.79
C LEU A 53 1.39 3.62 -8.28
N ASN A 54 1.08 2.73 -9.22
CA ASN A 54 -0.30 2.48 -9.62
C ASN A 54 -1.01 1.51 -8.68
N MET A 55 -1.95 2.01 -7.86
CA MET A 55 -2.81 1.15 -7.04
C MET A 55 -4.04 0.58 -7.79
N PHE A 56 -4.24 0.96 -9.05
CA PHE A 56 -5.38 0.54 -9.88
C PHE A 56 -4.93 -0.52 -10.90
N PHE A 57 -5.30 -1.77 -10.69
CA PHE A 57 -4.98 -2.84 -11.64
C PHE A 57 -6.10 -3.05 -12.68
N SER A 58 -5.71 -3.50 -13.87
CA SER A 58 -6.58 -4.03 -14.91
C SER A 58 -6.60 -5.56 -14.83
N GLU A 59 -7.69 -6.19 -15.27
CA GLU A 59 -7.75 -7.65 -15.37
C GLU A 59 -6.73 -8.23 -16.38
N THR A 60 -6.23 -7.41 -17.29
CA THR A 60 -5.19 -7.78 -18.26
C THR A 60 -3.77 -7.64 -17.72
N ASP A 61 -3.58 -7.09 -16.51
CA ASP A 61 -2.26 -6.90 -15.94
C ASP A 61 -1.59 -8.24 -15.56
N LEU A 62 -0.24 -8.23 -15.56
CA LEU A 62 0.54 -9.38 -15.12
C LEU A 62 0.19 -9.68 -13.66
N PRO A 63 0.14 -10.96 -13.22
CA PRO A 63 -0.40 -11.25 -11.90
C PRO A 63 0.42 -10.66 -10.74
N HIS A 64 1.73 -10.45 -10.92
CA HIS A 64 2.56 -9.76 -9.92
C HIS A 64 2.25 -8.26 -9.84
N VAL A 65 1.93 -7.60 -10.97
CA VAL A 65 1.51 -6.20 -11.00
C VAL A 65 0.18 -6.03 -10.25
N LYS A 66 -0.78 -6.94 -10.47
CA LYS A 66 -2.03 -6.98 -9.70
C LYS A 66 -1.80 -7.21 -8.20
N ALA A 67 -0.77 -7.99 -7.85
CA ALA A 67 -0.41 -8.21 -6.44
C ALA A 67 0.17 -6.93 -5.83
N GLN A 68 1.22 -6.38 -6.45
CA GLN A 68 1.93 -5.17 -6.01
C GLN A 68 1.01 -3.97 -5.86
N SER A 69 -0.02 -3.82 -6.71
CA SER A 69 -0.99 -2.72 -6.58
C SER A 69 -1.71 -2.69 -5.22
N ASN A 70 -1.80 -3.82 -4.50
CA ASN A 70 -2.33 -3.85 -3.12
C ASN A 70 -1.35 -3.27 -2.10
N GLY A 71 -0.05 -3.49 -2.27
CA GLY A 71 0.98 -2.85 -1.46
C GLY A 71 1.10 -1.36 -1.78
N VAL A 72 0.95 -0.97 -3.05
CA VAL A 72 0.83 0.45 -3.43
C VAL A 72 -0.40 1.10 -2.78
N ARG A 73 -1.56 0.43 -2.81
CA ARG A 73 -2.77 0.87 -2.11
C ARG A 73 -2.51 1.04 -0.61
N SER A 74 -1.84 0.09 0.02
CA SER A 74 -1.42 0.18 1.41
C SER A 74 -0.56 1.42 1.67
N GLY A 75 0.39 1.72 0.80
CA GLY A 75 1.22 2.93 0.85
C GLY A 75 0.40 4.22 0.88
N TYR A 76 -0.53 4.39 -0.08
CA TYR A 76 -1.38 5.59 -0.13
C TYR A 76 -2.29 5.75 1.07
N TYR A 77 -2.99 4.69 1.50
CA TYR A 77 -3.85 4.78 2.69
C TYR A 77 -3.03 5.04 3.95
N SER A 78 -1.88 4.38 4.10
CA SER A 78 -1.02 4.58 5.27
C SER A 78 -0.42 5.98 5.29
N ALA A 79 -0.04 6.55 4.15
CA ALA A 79 0.40 7.94 4.03
C ALA A 79 -0.72 8.92 4.40
N ALA A 80 -1.96 8.67 3.97
CA ALA A 80 -3.11 9.51 4.32
C ALA A 80 -3.38 9.49 5.83
N PHE A 81 -3.37 8.31 6.46
CA PHE A 81 -3.52 8.19 7.92
C PHE A 81 -2.33 8.77 8.70
N LEU A 82 -1.11 8.66 8.17
CA LEU A 82 0.06 9.34 8.76
C LEU A 82 -0.12 10.85 8.74
N LEU A 83 -0.45 11.45 7.59
CA LEU A 83 -0.67 12.90 7.48
C LEU A 83 -1.78 13.39 8.42
N GLN A 84 -2.90 12.67 8.47
CA GLN A 84 -4.00 12.96 9.41
C GLN A 84 -3.50 12.99 10.86
N ARG A 85 -2.74 11.97 11.29
CA ARG A 85 -2.24 11.86 12.66
C ARG A 85 -1.13 12.84 12.99
N ILE A 86 -0.23 13.14 12.05
CA ILE A 86 0.80 14.17 12.21
C ILE A 86 0.13 15.53 12.43
N LEU A 87 -0.87 15.85 11.61
CA LEU A 87 -1.60 17.10 11.73
C LEU A 87 -2.39 17.19 13.05
N ALA A 88 -3.03 16.10 13.46
CA ALA A 88 -3.76 16.01 14.72
C ALA A 88 -2.85 16.18 15.95
N ASP A 89 -1.70 15.50 15.98
CA ASP A 89 -0.68 15.63 17.05
C ASP A 89 -0.14 17.07 17.11
N ARG A 90 0.07 17.69 15.95
CA ARG A 90 0.64 19.05 15.85
C ARG A 90 -0.32 20.16 16.24
N LEU A 91 -1.61 19.99 15.96
CA LEU A 91 -2.65 20.97 16.24
C LEU A 91 -3.39 20.71 17.57
N ASP A 92 -3.07 19.62 18.26
CA ASP A 92 -3.73 19.17 19.49
C ASP A 92 -5.25 19.00 19.30
N VAL A 93 -5.62 18.26 18.25
CA VAL A 93 -7.02 17.97 17.88
C VAL A 93 -7.26 16.47 17.74
N ASP A 94 -8.53 16.03 17.78
CA ASP A 94 -8.85 14.64 17.46
C ASP A 94 -8.58 14.38 15.97
N PRO A 95 -7.94 13.26 15.57
CA PRO A 95 -7.72 12.92 14.17
C PRO A 95 -8.99 12.90 13.31
N THR A 96 -10.17 12.71 13.91
CA THR A 96 -11.47 12.77 13.20
C THR A 96 -11.77 14.11 12.57
N GLU A 97 -11.24 15.19 13.14
CA GLU A 97 -11.40 16.56 12.64
C GLU A 97 -10.84 16.76 11.22
N ILE A 98 -10.01 15.81 10.77
CA ILE A 98 -9.42 15.77 9.43
C ILE A 98 -9.90 14.48 8.77
N GLU A 99 -10.75 14.58 7.76
CA GLU A 99 -11.27 13.43 7.02
C GLU A 99 -10.37 13.05 5.84
N ILE A 100 -10.15 11.75 5.63
CA ILE A 100 -9.64 11.22 4.37
C ILE A 100 -10.83 11.06 3.44
N ALA A 101 -11.10 12.08 2.61
CA ALA A 101 -12.28 12.14 1.78
C ALA A 101 -12.24 11.12 0.63
N ASP A 102 -11.09 11.00 -0.05
CA ASP A 102 -10.89 10.00 -1.09
C ASP A 102 -9.40 9.76 -1.37
N ILE A 103 -9.10 8.62 -2.00
CA ILE A 103 -7.82 8.33 -2.63
C ILE A 103 -8.12 7.97 -4.08
N SER A 104 -8.04 8.98 -4.95
CA SER A 104 -8.59 8.94 -6.30
C SER A 104 -7.50 8.73 -7.35
N MET A 105 -7.86 8.19 -8.51
CA MET A 105 -6.92 7.99 -9.61
C MET A 105 -6.52 9.33 -10.22
N LYS A 106 -5.21 9.49 -10.47
CA LYS A 106 -4.64 10.62 -11.21
C LYS A 106 -3.66 10.09 -12.26
N VAL A 107 -3.59 10.74 -13.41
CA VAL A 107 -2.56 10.47 -14.41
C VAL A 107 -1.37 11.39 -14.14
N LEU A 108 -0.17 10.81 -14.13
CA LEU A 108 1.06 11.57 -13.92
C LEU A 108 1.31 12.52 -15.10
N GLU A 109 1.56 13.79 -14.80
CA GLU A 109 1.75 14.86 -15.79
C GLU A 109 3.21 14.96 -16.28
N ASP A 110 3.86 13.81 -16.47
CA ASP A 110 5.27 13.69 -16.91
C ASP A 110 5.41 13.17 -18.35
N GLY A 111 4.29 13.02 -19.07
CA GLY A 111 4.23 12.47 -20.42
C GLY A 111 4.31 10.94 -20.50
N THR A 112 4.45 10.23 -19.37
CA THR A 112 4.51 8.76 -19.35
C THR A 112 3.13 8.09 -19.36
N ASN A 113 2.07 8.86 -19.11
CA ASN A 113 0.70 8.36 -18.89
C ASN A 113 0.61 7.30 -17.78
N ARG A 114 1.58 7.25 -16.85
CA ARG A 114 1.50 6.40 -15.67
C ARG A 114 0.33 6.83 -14.79
N ARG A 115 -0.43 5.85 -14.30
CA ARG A 115 -1.51 6.08 -13.34
C ARG A 115 -0.95 6.02 -11.93
N ILE A 116 -1.39 6.95 -11.11
CA ILE A 116 -1.03 7.10 -9.70
C ILE A 116 -2.31 7.36 -8.92
N ALA A 117 -2.19 7.55 -7.60
CA ALA A 117 -3.28 8.08 -6.80
C ALA A 117 -2.96 9.46 -6.21
N GLU A 118 -4.04 10.19 -5.93
CA GLU A 118 -4.04 11.46 -5.23
C GLU A 118 -4.82 11.31 -3.92
N ILE A 119 -4.17 11.67 -2.81
CA ILE A 119 -4.78 11.68 -1.47
C ILE A 119 -5.56 12.99 -1.31
N ILE A 120 -6.82 12.89 -0.90
CA ILE A 120 -7.70 14.03 -0.68
C ILE A 120 -8.09 14.06 0.80
N LEU A 121 -7.72 15.15 1.49
CA LEU A 121 -8.05 15.42 2.87
C LEU A 121 -9.01 16.62 2.96
N THR A 122 -9.93 16.60 3.91
CA THR A 122 -10.87 17.70 4.16
C THR A 122 -11.06 17.92 5.66
N ASP A 123 -11.48 19.11 6.07
CA ASP A 123 -11.90 19.31 7.47
C ASP A 123 -13.27 18.63 7.72
N GLU A 124 -13.49 18.09 8.92
CA GLU A 124 -14.73 17.42 9.33
C GLU A 124 -15.94 18.38 9.34
N LEU A 125 -15.76 19.61 9.83
CA LEU A 125 -16.87 20.54 10.01
C LEU A 125 -17.34 21.17 8.68
N PRO A 126 -18.66 21.28 8.47
CA PRO A 126 -19.21 22.21 7.48
C PRO A 126 -18.72 23.64 7.78
N ASN A 127 -18.28 24.36 6.75
CA ASN A 127 -17.60 25.67 6.76
C ASN A 127 -16.08 25.66 6.97
N GLY A 128 -15.47 24.50 7.24
CA GLY A 128 -14.01 24.35 7.39
C GLY A 128 -13.48 24.82 8.75
N SER A 129 -12.59 24.02 9.34
CA SER A 129 -11.90 24.32 10.60
C SER A 129 -10.53 24.98 10.35
N GLY A 130 -10.01 24.92 9.12
CA GLY A 130 -8.70 25.44 8.75
C GLY A 130 -7.55 24.45 8.88
N PHE A 131 -7.80 23.17 9.20
CA PHE A 131 -6.73 22.21 9.47
C PHE A 131 -6.04 21.77 8.18
N VAL A 132 -6.80 21.42 7.14
CA VAL A 132 -6.21 21.08 5.84
C VAL A 132 -5.60 22.29 5.13
N ARG A 133 -6.07 23.51 5.44
CA ARG A 133 -5.42 24.76 5.02
C ARG A 133 -4.09 24.99 5.74
N PHE A 134 -4.01 24.69 7.04
CA PHE A 134 -2.75 24.69 7.78
C PHE A 134 -1.76 23.70 7.15
N LEU A 135 -2.21 22.49 6.86
CA LEU A 135 -1.42 21.47 6.16
C LEU A 135 -0.90 21.98 4.82
N TYR A 136 -1.75 22.64 4.01
CA TYR A 136 -1.32 23.24 2.74
C TYR A 136 -0.21 24.26 2.91
N ASN A 137 -0.35 25.18 3.86
CA ASN A 137 0.61 26.27 4.08
C ASN A 137 1.94 25.78 4.66
N ASP A 138 1.93 24.72 5.48
CA ASP A 138 3.12 24.20 6.17
C ASP A 138 3.58 22.84 5.63
N PHE A 139 3.14 22.49 4.42
CA PHE A 139 3.25 21.12 3.90
C PHE A 139 4.69 20.58 3.84
N GLN A 140 5.62 21.40 3.37
CA GLN A 140 7.03 21.02 3.24
C GLN A 140 7.68 20.76 4.60
N ASN A 141 7.32 21.54 5.63
CA ASN A 141 7.85 21.33 6.98
C ASN A 141 7.27 20.06 7.59
N ILE A 142 5.98 19.77 7.36
CA ILE A 142 5.32 18.54 7.81
C ILE A 142 5.95 17.30 7.14
N LEU A 143 6.24 17.34 5.84
CA LEU A 143 6.96 16.26 5.16
C LEU A 143 8.38 16.10 5.70
N SER A 144 9.12 17.20 5.84
CA SER A 144 10.49 17.15 6.38
C SER A 144 10.51 16.54 7.78
N GLU A 145 9.57 16.94 8.64
CA GLU A 145 9.42 16.39 9.99
C GLU A 145 9.01 14.90 9.99
N ALA A 146 8.17 14.48 9.04
CA ALA A 146 7.81 13.07 8.87
C ALA A 146 9.04 12.20 8.55
N MET A 147 10.02 12.77 7.84
CA MET A 147 11.28 12.09 7.51
C MET A 147 12.32 12.19 8.63
N GLU A 148 12.37 13.33 9.33
CA GLU A 148 13.35 13.63 10.37
C GLU A 148 12.66 14.35 11.53
N PRO A 149 12.03 13.62 12.46
CA PRO A 149 11.30 14.24 13.56
C PRO A 149 12.26 14.96 14.50
N SER A 150 11.96 16.23 14.80
CA SER A 150 12.77 17.04 15.72
C SER A 150 12.56 16.65 17.19
N ASN A 151 11.39 16.13 17.54
CA ASN A 151 11.00 15.77 18.90
C ASN A 151 10.75 14.26 19.01
N MET A 152 11.62 13.54 19.73
CA MET A 152 11.50 12.09 19.93
C MET A 152 10.29 11.66 20.77
N ASN A 153 9.69 12.57 21.53
CA ASN A 153 8.49 12.30 22.33
C ASN A 153 7.18 12.54 21.55
N SER A 154 7.24 13.14 20.36
CA SER A 154 6.10 13.35 19.47
C SER A 154 5.59 12.02 18.90
N TYR A 155 4.44 12.06 18.23
CA TYR A 155 3.92 10.93 17.47
C TYR A 155 4.95 10.37 16.47
N LEU A 156 5.57 11.24 15.66
CA LEU A 156 6.58 10.84 14.68
C LEU A 156 7.86 10.32 15.34
N GLY A 157 8.32 10.98 16.42
CA GLY A 157 9.47 10.54 17.18
C GLY A 157 9.33 9.11 17.72
N LYS A 158 8.12 8.74 18.17
CA LYS A 158 7.81 7.38 18.62
C LYS A 158 7.81 6.38 17.47
N ILE A 159 7.25 6.74 16.31
CA ILE A 159 7.30 5.89 15.09
C ILE A 159 8.75 5.61 14.67
N HIS A 160 9.59 6.64 14.71
CA HIS A 160 11.02 6.56 14.37
C HIS A 160 11.87 5.90 15.45
N SER A 161 11.33 5.61 16.63
CA SER A 161 12.12 5.01 17.71
C SER A 161 12.58 3.59 17.37
N GLN A 162 13.80 3.21 17.76
CA GLN A 162 14.33 1.86 17.55
C GLN A 162 13.43 0.77 18.15
N ILE A 163 12.76 1.08 19.27
CA ILE A 163 11.82 0.17 19.93
C ILE A 163 10.62 -0.12 19.03
N HIS A 164 10.08 0.90 18.36
CA HIS A 164 8.96 0.72 17.45
C HIS A 164 9.40 -0.03 16.18
N GLN A 165 10.53 0.38 15.58
CA GLN A 165 11.07 -0.23 14.37
C GLN A 165 11.29 -1.74 14.49
N THR A 166 11.68 -2.21 15.68
CA THR A 166 11.96 -3.64 15.96
C THR A 166 10.72 -4.44 16.37
N LYS A 167 9.61 -3.78 16.75
CA LYS A 167 8.38 -4.44 17.22
C LYS A 167 7.23 -4.39 16.22
N CYS A 168 7.31 -3.54 15.21
CA CYS A 168 6.22 -3.30 14.27
C CYS A 168 6.72 -3.39 12.83
N ASP A 169 6.38 -4.48 12.15
CA ASP A 169 6.70 -4.69 10.74
C ASP A 169 5.69 -4.02 9.80
N ASP A 170 4.45 -3.80 10.27
CA ASP A 170 3.35 -3.23 9.49
C ASP A 170 2.68 -2.02 10.18
N ALA A 171 1.70 -2.23 11.06
CA ALA A 171 1.00 -1.20 11.80
C ALA A 171 0.49 -1.76 13.14
N CYS A 172 0.59 -0.97 14.20
CA CYS A 172 0.11 -1.28 15.55
C CYS A 172 -0.73 -0.13 16.12
N TYR A 173 -1.30 -0.34 17.31
CA TYR A 173 -2.11 0.69 17.99
C TYR A 173 -1.29 1.89 18.47
N ASP A 174 0.02 1.70 18.68
CA ASP A 174 0.93 2.78 19.05
C ASP A 174 1.29 3.68 17.86
N CYS A 175 1.10 3.21 16.60
CA CYS A 175 1.48 3.95 15.39
C CYS A 175 0.32 4.33 14.46
N LEU A 176 -0.43 3.39 13.88
CA LEU A 176 -1.42 3.72 12.84
C LEU A 176 -2.82 3.16 13.13
N LYS A 177 -2.93 2.04 13.83
CA LYS A 177 -4.22 1.42 14.12
C LYS A 177 -4.95 2.21 15.21
N VAL A 178 -6.19 2.57 14.93
CA VAL A 178 -7.16 3.10 15.90
C VAL A 178 -8.50 2.42 15.65
N TYR A 179 -9.43 2.51 16.61
CA TYR A 179 -10.75 1.90 16.45
C TYR A 179 -11.49 2.43 15.20
N ARG A 180 -11.43 3.73 14.95
CA ARG A 180 -12.14 4.37 13.82
C ARG A 180 -11.64 3.96 12.44
N ASN A 181 -10.40 3.47 12.32
CA ASN A 181 -9.84 2.99 11.04
C ASN A 181 -9.74 1.47 10.96
N MET A 182 -10.50 0.73 11.78
CA MET A 182 -10.47 -0.74 11.83
C MET A 182 -10.66 -1.42 10.46
N ASN A 183 -11.51 -0.83 9.60
CA ASN A 183 -11.74 -1.34 8.24
C ASN A 183 -10.48 -1.30 7.36
N TYR A 184 -9.48 -0.50 7.71
CA TYR A 184 -8.22 -0.35 6.99
C TYR A 184 -7.06 -1.12 7.61
N HIS A 185 -7.23 -1.74 8.79
CA HIS A 185 -6.11 -2.34 9.54
C HIS A 185 -5.29 -3.36 8.75
N SER A 186 -5.92 -4.10 7.82
CA SER A 186 -5.23 -5.04 6.93
C SER A 186 -4.37 -4.36 5.87
N LEU A 187 -4.66 -3.11 5.54
CA LEU A 187 -3.92 -2.28 4.59
C LEU A 187 -2.88 -1.37 5.26
N LEU A 188 -3.01 -1.06 6.55
CA LEU A 188 -2.08 -0.11 7.19
C LEU A 188 -0.67 -0.68 7.33
N ASP A 189 0.31 0.16 7.01
CA ASP A 189 1.73 -0.16 7.00
C ASP A 189 2.56 1.13 7.13
N TRP A 190 3.18 1.36 8.29
CA TRP A 190 3.89 2.62 8.57
C TRP A 190 5.13 2.78 7.69
N ARG A 191 5.77 1.67 7.31
CA ARG A 191 6.94 1.67 6.43
C ARG A 191 6.57 2.08 5.01
N LEU A 192 5.51 1.49 4.45
CA LEU A 192 5.01 1.88 3.14
C LEU A 192 4.41 3.29 3.14
N GLY A 193 3.77 3.70 4.23
CA GLY A 193 3.26 5.06 4.41
C GLY A 193 4.37 6.11 4.40
N LEU A 194 5.44 5.92 5.19
CA LEU A 194 6.61 6.80 5.16
C LEU A 194 7.32 6.78 3.82
N SER A 195 7.46 5.62 3.18
CA SER A 195 8.07 5.51 1.85
C SER A 195 7.30 6.36 0.83
N MET A 196 5.97 6.32 0.86
CA MET A 196 5.11 7.11 -0.03
C MET A 196 5.27 8.62 0.24
N LEU A 197 5.30 9.04 1.50
CA LEU A 197 5.57 10.45 1.86
C LEU A 197 6.97 10.88 1.43
N ARG A 198 7.98 10.01 1.51
CA ARG A 198 9.33 10.30 1.03
C ARG A 198 9.37 10.47 -0.48
N VAL A 199 8.67 9.63 -1.26
CA VAL A 199 8.56 9.83 -2.72
C VAL A 199 7.90 11.18 -3.05
N MET A 200 6.94 11.64 -2.25
CA MET A 200 6.33 12.96 -2.42
C MET A 200 7.28 14.12 -2.05
N ASN A 201 8.25 13.87 -1.17
CA ASN A 201 9.22 14.86 -0.70
C ASN A 201 10.50 14.94 -1.55
N ASP A 202 10.94 13.78 -2.06
CA ASP A 202 12.21 13.61 -2.76
C ASP A 202 11.99 12.83 -4.06
N SER A 203 12.10 13.53 -5.20
CA SER A 203 11.92 12.96 -6.52
C SER A 203 13.04 11.99 -6.94
N THR A 204 14.11 11.87 -6.15
CA THR A 204 15.23 10.93 -6.40
C THR A 204 15.11 9.64 -5.59
N PHE A 205 14.16 9.55 -4.67
CA PHE A 205 13.99 8.39 -3.81
C PHE A 205 13.34 7.21 -4.55
N VAL A 206 14.06 6.10 -4.66
CA VAL A 206 13.67 4.90 -5.43
C VAL A 206 13.32 3.69 -4.57
N CYS A 207 12.98 3.90 -3.30
CA CYS A 207 12.60 2.85 -2.35
C CYS A 207 13.57 1.65 -2.33
N GLY A 208 14.88 1.91 -2.35
CA GLY A 208 15.93 0.87 -2.33
C GLY A 208 16.13 0.10 -3.63
N ALA A 209 15.51 0.49 -4.75
CA ALA A 209 15.78 -0.13 -6.05
C ALA A 209 17.24 0.09 -6.53
N ASP A 210 17.89 1.13 -6.02
CA ASP A 210 19.32 1.42 -6.18
C ASP A 210 20.23 0.64 -5.20
N GLY A 211 19.64 -0.17 -4.31
CA GLY A 211 20.36 -0.88 -3.25
C GLY A 211 20.57 -0.05 -1.99
N ASN A 212 20.07 1.18 -1.92
CA ASN A 212 20.15 2.02 -0.73
C ASN A 212 18.93 1.82 0.18
N PHE A 213 19.12 1.07 1.27
CA PHE A 213 18.09 0.81 2.28
C PHE A 213 18.29 1.62 3.57
N ASN A 214 19.15 2.66 3.56
CA ASN A 214 19.53 3.44 4.75
C ASN A 214 18.49 4.52 5.12
N PHE A 215 17.21 4.17 5.04
CA PHE A 215 16.09 5.02 5.43
C PHE A 215 15.28 4.30 6.49
N VAL A 216 14.75 5.02 7.48
CA VAL A 216 14.07 4.40 8.65
C VAL A 216 13.00 3.39 8.24
N GLU A 217 12.27 3.69 7.17
CA GLU A 217 11.18 2.87 6.67
C GLU A 217 11.66 1.66 5.85
N LEU A 218 12.87 1.70 5.30
CA LEU A 218 13.53 0.60 4.59
C LEU A 218 14.55 -0.16 5.43
N GLN A 219 14.86 0.35 6.62
CA GLN A 219 15.79 -0.26 7.55
C GLN A 219 15.35 -1.70 7.83
N ASP A 220 16.28 -2.63 7.66
CA ASP A 220 16.09 -4.07 7.82
C ASP A 220 15.10 -4.73 6.84
N TRP A 221 14.65 -4.02 5.80
CA TRP A 221 13.70 -4.56 4.82
C TRP A 221 14.20 -5.85 4.15
N LEU A 222 15.50 -5.95 3.82
CA LEU A 222 16.09 -7.18 3.27
C LEU A 222 16.03 -8.35 4.27
N ALA A 223 16.25 -8.08 5.56
CA ALA A 223 16.15 -9.08 6.61
C ALA A 223 14.70 -9.55 6.77
N PHE A 224 13.74 -8.62 6.81
CA PHE A 224 12.32 -8.91 6.82
C PHE A 224 11.89 -9.75 5.59
N ALA A 225 12.30 -9.35 4.39
CA ALA A 225 12.03 -10.10 3.16
C ALA A 225 12.62 -11.53 3.21
N LYS A 226 13.78 -11.70 3.83
CA LYS A 226 14.44 -12.99 4.03
C LYS A 226 13.68 -13.87 5.03
N GLU A 227 13.18 -13.31 6.11
CA GLU A 227 12.34 -14.02 7.08
C GLU A 227 11.03 -14.48 6.44
N LEU A 228 10.36 -13.60 5.72
CA LEU A 228 9.15 -13.93 4.96
C LEU A 228 9.41 -15.04 3.93
N ARG A 229 10.52 -14.96 3.18
CA ARG A 229 10.97 -16.02 2.27
C ARG A 229 11.12 -17.35 3.00
N ASN A 230 11.79 -17.35 4.16
CA ASN A 230 12.04 -18.58 4.92
C ASN A 230 10.74 -19.21 5.42
N GLY A 231 9.84 -18.42 5.98
CA GLY A 231 8.52 -18.89 6.43
C GLY A 231 7.69 -19.44 5.27
N PHE A 232 7.72 -18.77 4.12
CA PHE A 232 7.07 -19.23 2.90
C PHE A 232 7.68 -20.55 2.38
N ALA A 233 9.01 -20.63 2.33
CA ALA A 233 9.72 -21.83 1.91
C ALA A 233 9.37 -23.04 2.80
N GLN A 234 9.36 -22.83 4.12
CA GLN A 234 8.99 -23.86 5.09
C GLN A 234 7.53 -24.29 4.94
N SER A 235 6.60 -23.34 4.76
CA SER A 235 5.17 -23.63 4.68
C SER A 235 4.77 -24.41 3.43
N PHE A 236 5.46 -24.18 2.31
CA PHE A 236 5.13 -24.80 1.01
C PHE A 236 6.16 -25.83 0.54
N GLY A 237 7.09 -26.24 1.41
CA GLY A 237 8.02 -27.34 1.15
C GLY A 237 9.13 -27.02 0.14
N PHE A 238 9.54 -25.75 0.04
CA PHE A 238 10.70 -25.37 -0.78
C PHE A 238 12.01 -25.59 -0.02
N SER A 239 12.93 -26.35 -0.61
CA SER A 239 14.20 -26.74 0.02
C SER A 239 15.40 -25.86 -0.37
N HIS A 240 15.29 -25.05 -1.42
CA HIS A 240 16.42 -24.28 -1.97
C HIS A 240 16.15 -22.79 -1.88
N THR A 241 16.46 -22.22 -0.71
CA THR A 241 16.52 -20.76 -0.53
C THR A 241 17.88 -20.25 -0.97
N ALA A 242 17.90 -19.08 -1.60
CA ALA A 242 19.10 -18.43 -2.09
C ALA A 242 18.97 -16.90 -1.94
N GLU A 243 20.07 -16.20 -2.16
CA GLU A 243 20.12 -14.74 -2.27
C GLU A 243 20.90 -14.41 -3.54
N ILE A 244 20.37 -13.50 -4.35
CA ILE A 244 21.03 -13.01 -5.57
C ILE A 244 21.27 -11.52 -5.34
N LYS A 245 22.54 -11.11 -5.29
CA LYS A 245 22.97 -9.75 -4.89
C LYS A 245 22.34 -9.25 -3.58
N GLY A 246 22.03 -10.17 -2.66
CA GLY A 246 21.37 -9.90 -1.38
C GLY A 246 19.84 -9.97 -1.43
N LEU A 247 19.21 -9.99 -2.61
CA LEU A 247 17.76 -10.14 -2.73
C LEU A 247 17.33 -11.59 -2.41
N PRO A 248 16.40 -11.81 -1.48
CA PRO A 248 15.92 -13.16 -1.14
C PRO A 248 15.18 -13.84 -2.29
N THR A 249 15.61 -15.05 -2.65
CA THR A 249 15.02 -15.85 -3.72
C THR A 249 14.83 -17.32 -3.30
N ILE A 250 13.95 -18.03 -4.00
CA ILE A 250 13.75 -19.49 -3.87
C ILE A 250 13.91 -20.11 -5.24
N LYS A 251 14.75 -21.15 -5.36
CA LYS A 251 14.85 -21.95 -6.58
C LYS A 251 14.01 -23.22 -6.43
N PHE A 252 13.19 -23.57 -7.43
CA PHE A 252 12.26 -24.69 -7.32
C PHE A 252 11.98 -25.42 -8.65
N GLY A 253 11.25 -26.53 -8.55
CA GLY A 253 10.94 -27.44 -9.63
C GLY A 253 12.11 -28.32 -10.06
N LYS A 254 11.93 -29.07 -11.15
CA LYS A 254 12.95 -30.00 -11.66
C LYS A 254 14.23 -29.23 -12.00
N ASN A 255 15.36 -29.69 -11.47
CA ASN A 255 16.67 -29.06 -11.63
C ASN A 255 16.73 -27.59 -11.15
N GLN A 256 15.84 -27.19 -10.24
CA GLN A 256 15.82 -25.84 -9.65
C GLN A 256 15.61 -24.70 -10.67
N LYS A 257 15.05 -24.99 -11.85
CA LYS A 257 14.97 -24.05 -12.97
C LYS A 257 14.06 -22.84 -12.73
N HIS A 258 13.06 -22.94 -11.84
CA HIS A 258 12.15 -21.82 -11.57
C HIS A 258 12.65 -20.99 -10.39
N ILE A 259 12.45 -19.68 -10.45
CA ILE A 259 12.82 -18.75 -9.38
C ILE A 259 11.59 -18.03 -8.83
N ILE A 260 11.50 -17.94 -7.52
CA ILE A 260 10.64 -16.98 -6.81
C ILE A 260 11.55 -15.86 -6.30
N MET A 261 11.23 -14.61 -6.60
CA MET A 261 11.93 -13.44 -6.05
C MET A 261 11.01 -12.64 -5.13
N ILE A 262 11.54 -12.27 -3.95
CA ILE A 262 10.82 -11.47 -2.96
C ILE A 262 11.20 -10.00 -3.14
N VAL A 263 10.22 -9.13 -3.36
CA VAL A 263 10.45 -7.75 -3.85
C VAL A 263 9.73 -6.69 -3.03
N HIS A 264 10.16 -5.43 -3.15
CA HIS A 264 9.44 -4.32 -2.54
C HIS A 264 8.15 -4.03 -3.33
N PRO A 265 7.03 -3.69 -2.67
CA PRO A 265 5.77 -3.49 -3.37
C PRO A 265 5.77 -2.34 -4.40
N PHE A 266 6.62 -1.33 -4.22
CA PHE A 266 6.65 -0.15 -5.11
C PHE A 266 7.54 -0.29 -6.35
N TRP A 267 8.35 -1.35 -6.48
CA TRP A 267 9.27 -1.48 -7.61
C TRP A 267 8.54 -1.80 -8.93
N ASP A 268 8.86 -1.09 -10.01
CA ASP A 268 8.42 -1.39 -11.38
C ASP A 268 9.25 -2.56 -11.94
N LEU A 269 8.67 -3.76 -11.84
CA LEU A 269 9.26 -4.99 -12.40
C LEU A 269 8.68 -5.35 -13.77
N ARG A 270 7.72 -4.56 -14.27
CA ARG A 270 7.16 -4.71 -15.61
C ARG A 270 8.11 -4.11 -16.64
N ASN A 271 8.67 -2.95 -16.33
CA ASN A 271 9.53 -2.20 -17.24
C ASN A 271 10.75 -1.66 -16.49
N ILE A 272 11.82 -2.46 -16.43
CA ILE A 272 13.10 -1.99 -15.89
C ILE A 272 13.77 -1.12 -16.95
N ARG A 273 14.00 0.16 -16.61
CA ARG A 273 14.51 1.19 -17.54
C ARG A 273 15.86 1.78 -17.12
N GLU A 274 16.19 1.70 -15.84
CA GLU A 274 17.40 2.29 -15.27
C GLU A 274 18.42 1.22 -14.90
N ALA A 275 19.71 1.52 -15.09
CA ALA A 275 20.80 0.64 -14.70
C ALA A 275 21.14 0.87 -13.23
N ASN A 276 20.65 -0.01 -12.37
CA ASN A 276 20.84 0.05 -10.92
C ASN A 276 20.89 -1.36 -10.30
N TRP A 277 20.99 -1.43 -8.96
CA TRP A 277 21.06 -2.70 -8.24
C TRP A 277 19.91 -3.65 -8.55
N LEU A 278 18.66 -3.15 -8.63
CA LEU A 278 17.49 -3.97 -8.96
C LEU A 278 17.57 -4.51 -10.39
N ALA A 279 17.97 -3.68 -11.35
CA ALA A 279 18.12 -4.07 -12.75
C ALA A 279 19.18 -5.16 -12.93
N GLU A 280 20.35 -5.00 -12.30
CA GLU A 280 21.40 -6.02 -12.32
C GLU A 280 20.96 -7.33 -11.67
N THR A 281 20.24 -7.23 -10.54
CA THR A 281 19.70 -8.41 -9.84
C THR A 281 18.68 -9.15 -10.69
N LYS A 282 17.77 -8.41 -11.34
CA LYS A 282 16.77 -9.00 -12.23
C LYS A 282 17.39 -9.60 -13.48
N ALA A 283 18.43 -8.97 -14.05
CA ALA A 283 19.16 -9.50 -15.20
C ALA A 283 19.84 -10.83 -14.89
N GLU A 284 20.47 -10.98 -13.72
CA GLU A 284 21.08 -12.26 -13.28
C GLU A 284 20.02 -13.36 -13.10
N ILE A 285 18.85 -13.01 -12.55
CA ILE A 285 17.72 -13.94 -12.44
C ILE A 285 17.18 -14.34 -13.81
N ASP A 286 17.02 -13.38 -14.73
CA ASP A 286 16.55 -13.63 -16.10
C ASP A 286 17.52 -14.53 -16.87
N GLU A 287 18.82 -14.28 -16.77
CA GLU A 287 19.85 -15.11 -17.39
C GLU A 287 19.80 -16.55 -16.86
N TYR A 288 19.72 -16.73 -15.53
CA TYR A 288 19.59 -18.06 -14.93
C TYR A 288 18.35 -18.80 -15.46
N VAL A 289 17.20 -18.14 -15.50
CA VAL A 289 15.94 -18.74 -15.93
C VAL A 289 15.93 -19.05 -17.43
N ALA A 290 16.54 -18.19 -18.25
CA ALA A 290 16.70 -18.41 -19.69
C ALA A 290 17.60 -19.63 -19.97
N GLN A 291 18.72 -19.77 -19.26
CA GLN A 291 19.63 -20.91 -19.42
C GLN A 291 19.02 -22.23 -18.93
N SER A 292 18.22 -22.18 -17.86
CA SER A 292 17.60 -23.36 -17.25
C SER A 292 16.23 -23.74 -17.84
N GLY A 293 15.66 -22.91 -18.72
CA GLY A 293 14.33 -23.12 -19.31
C GLY A 293 13.21 -23.09 -18.26
N GLY A 294 13.34 -22.19 -17.28
CA GLY A 294 12.42 -22.03 -16.17
C GLY A 294 11.42 -20.89 -16.34
N CYS A 295 10.88 -20.41 -15.21
CA CYS A 295 10.06 -19.20 -15.15
C CYS A 295 10.32 -18.44 -13.85
N ILE A 296 9.93 -17.16 -13.81
CA ILE A 296 10.08 -16.28 -12.65
C ILE A 296 8.69 -16.01 -12.05
N SER A 297 8.59 -16.22 -10.74
CA SER A 297 7.48 -15.78 -9.91
C SER A 297 7.93 -14.60 -9.06
N ILE A 298 7.18 -13.51 -9.08
CA ILE A 298 7.46 -12.29 -8.31
C ILE A 298 6.43 -12.20 -7.20
N ILE A 299 6.89 -12.02 -5.95
CA ILE A 299 6.03 -11.87 -4.78
C ILE A 299 6.52 -10.68 -3.97
N ASP A 300 5.67 -9.70 -3.71
CA ASP A 300 6.02 -8.56 -2.87
C ASP A 300 5.88 -8.85 -1.38
N THR A 301 6.64 -8.13 -0.55
CA THR A 301 6.64 -8.32 0.91
C THR A 301 5.29 -7.98 1.56
N PHE A 302 4.51 -7.05 1.02
CA PHE A 302 3.20 -6.68 1.56
C PHE A 302 2.23 -7.88 1.52
N ASN A 303 2.14 -8.53 0.36
CA ASN A 303 1.28 -9.69 0.16
C ASN A 303 1.83 -10.94 0.86
N LEU A 304 3.15 -11.14 0.84
CA LEU A 304 3.77 -12.30 1.46
C LEU A 304 3.56 -12.31 2.98
N HIS A 305 3.69 -11.14 3.62
CA HIS A 305 3.46 -10.95 5.05
C HIS A 305 2.02 -11.28 5.46
N ARG A 306 1.04 -10.86 4.64
CA ARG A 306 -0.39 -10.91 5.02
C ARG A 306 -1.13 -12.15 4.51
N ARG A 307 -0.73 -12.68 3.35
CA ARG A 307 -1.47 -13.73 2.64
C ARG A 307 -0.54 -14.68 1.88
N PRO A 308 0.34 -15.42 2.58
CA PRO A 308 1.29 -16.35 1.95
C PRO A 308 0.58 -17.45 1.13
N GLY A 309 -0.54 -18.00 1.61
CA GLY A 309 -1.34 -18.97 0.84
C GLY A 309 -1.85 -18.46 -0.49
N TRP A 310 -2.32 -17.21 -0.52
CA TRP A 310 -2.76 -16.56 -1.76
C TRP A 310 -1.58 -16.32 -2.72
N CYS A 311 -0.41 -15.95 -2.19
CA CYS A 311 0.79 -15.79 -3.01
C CYS A 311 1.20 -17.10 -3.67
N TYR A 312 1.16 -18.21 -2.93
CA TYR A 312 1.43 -19.54 -3.49
C TYR A 312 0.44 -19.89 -4.61
N GLU A 313 -0.86 -19.78 -4.34
CA GLU A 313 -1.93 -20.13 -5.29
C GLU A 313 -1.88 -19.27 -6.56
N ARG A 314 -1.74 -17.94 -6.43
CA ARG A 314 -1.91 -17.00 -7.55
C ARG A 314 -0.61 -16.66 -8.27
N LEU A 315 0.53 -16.76 -7.58
CA LEU A 315 1.80 -16.27 -8.12
C LEU A 315 2.78 -17.38 -8.47
N VAL A 316 2.65 -18.58 -7.89
CA VAL A 316 3.63 -19.66 -8.07
C VAL A 316 3.10 -20.84 -8.89
N ILE A 317 1.97 -21.45 -8.51
CA ILE A 317 1.49 -22.71 -9.12
C ILE A 317 0.64 -22.53 -10.39
N ARG A 318 0.82 -21.41 -11.10
CA ARG A 318 -0.03 -20.99 -12.24
C ARG A 318 -0.15 -22.04 -13.34
#